data_AF-A0A3S5AKA6-F1
#
_entry.id   AF-A0A3S5AKA6-F1
#
_cell.length_a   1.000
_cell.length_b   1.000
_cell.length_c   1.000
_cell.angle_alpha   90.00
_cell.angle_beta   90.00
_cell.angle_gamma   90.00
#
_symmetry.space_group_name_H-M   'P 1'
#
loop_
_entity.id
_entity.type
_entity.pdbx_description
1 polymer ?
#
loop_
_entity_poly.entity_id
_entity_poly.type
_entity_poly.pdbx_seq_one_letter_code
_entity_poly.pdbx_strand_id
1 'polypeptide(L)'
;MKYGCIPVVIDNNFVLPFSEVLDWTRCSLKVRENQIDRLSGLLESFSQNEIKLLQTQVAFVFGRYMSSLQRIVDTTLDIIQDRVFPSSSKPYSYWNNVNEGVS
;
A
#
# COMPACT_ATOMS: atom_id res chain seq x y z
N MET A 1 1.90 0.00 -11.21
CA MET A 1 0.44 -0.08 -11.47
C MET A 1 0.07 0.93 -12.53
N LYS A 2 -0.27 0.47 -13.73
CA LYS A 2 -0.63 1.34 -14.85
C LYS A 2 -2.07 1.86 -14.65
N TYR A 3 -2.29 3.17 -14.77
CA TYR A 3 -3.62 3.81 -14.85
C TYR A 3 -4.60 3.63 -13.66
N GLY A 4 -4.11 3.52 -12.42
CA GLY A 4 -5.01 3.53 -11.24
C GLY A 4 -5.72 2.21 -10.96
N CYS A 5 -5.13 1.07 -11.31
CA CYS A 5 -5.63 -0.23 -10.85
C CYS A 5 -5.47 -0.38 -9.33
N ILE A 6 -6.51 -0.87 -8.65
CA ILE A 6 -6.43 -1.28 -7.23
C ILE A 6 -6.05 -2.77 -7.19
N PRO A 7 -4.97 -3.16 -6.50
CA PRO A 7 -4.61 -4.56 -6.34
C PRO A 7 -5.65 -5.31 -5.51
N VAL A 8 -6.12 -6.44 -6.04
CA VAL A 8 -6.86 -7.46 -5.28
C VAL A 8 -5.88 -8.58 -4.94
N VAL A 9 -5.60 -8.76 -3.65
CA VAL A 9 -4.65 -9.74 -3.14
C VAL A 9 -5.42 -10.94 -2.62
N ILE A 10 -5.25 -12.07 -3.32
CA ILE A 10 -5.87 -13.36 -2.98
C ILE A 10 -4.80 -14.27 -2.40
N ASP A 11 -4.57 -14.19 -1.09
CA ASP A 11 -3.72 -15.12 -0.35
C ASP A 11 -3.93 -14.96 1.16
N ASN A 12 -3.79 -16.07 1.90
CA ASN A 12 -3.68 -16.08 3.35
C ASN A 12 -2.25 -15.77 3.83
N ASN A 13 -1.22 -16.10 3.04
CA ASN A 13 0.19 -16.12 3.48
C ASN A 13 1.12 -15.16 2.72
N PHE A 14 0.63 -14.42 1.72
CA PHE A 14 1.46 -13.47 1.00
C PHE A 14 1.80 -12.26 1.87
N VAL A 15 3.09 -12.02 2.07
CA VAL A 15 3.59 -10.80 2.69
C VAL A 15 3.84 -9.77 1.60
N LEU A 16 3.08 -8.68 1.63
CA LEU A 16 3.22 -7.61 0.67
C LEU A 16 4.54 -6.83 0.91
N PRO A 17 5.16 -6.28 -0.14
CA PRO A 17 6.39 -5.51 0.01
C PRO A 17 6.23 -4.38 1.05
N PHE A 18 7.23 -4.24 1.93
CA PHE A 18 7.26 -3.22 2.97
C PHE A 18 6.04 -3.23 3.93
N SER A 19 5.39 -4.39 4.12
CA SER A 19 4.18 -4.53 4.96
C SER A 19 4.35 -4.15 6.43
N GLU A 20 5.58 -3.96 6.89
CA GLU A 20 5.88 -3.50 8.25
C GLU A 20 5.64 -2.01 8.47
N VAL A 21 5.71 -1.20 7.40
CA VAL A 21 5.51 0.25 7.45
C VAL A 21 4.35 0.71 6.58
N LEU A 22 4.04 -0.03 5.51
CA LEU A 22 2.92 0.27 4.61
C LEU A 22 1.64 -0.43 5.05
N ASP A 23 0.60 0.36 5.23
CA ASP A 23 -0.75 -0.10 5.47
C ASP A 23 -1.45 -0.43 4.15
N TRP A 24 -1.30 -1.68 3.74
CA TRP A 24 -1.89 -2.20 2.52
C TRP A 24 -3.41 -2.22 2.53
N THR A 25 -4.08 -2.11 3.69
CA THR A 25 -5.55 -2.05 3.75
C THR A 25 -6.10 -0.76 3.13
N ARG A 26 -5.26 0.29 3.05
CA ARG A 26 -5.63 1.59 2.47
C ARG A 26 -5.45 1.65 0.95
N CYS A 27 -4.73 0.69 0.36
CA CYS A 27 -4.41 0.70 -1.06
C CYS A 27 -4.62 -0.66 -1.75
N SER A 28 -5.19 -1.66 -1.07
CA SER A 28 -5.46 -2.97 -1.66
C SER A 28 -6.70 -3.60 -1.07
N LEU A 29 -7.31 -4.50 -1.83
CA LEU A 29 -8.39 -5.34 -1.35
C LEU A 29 -7.84 -6.72 -1.04
N LYS A 30 -7.94 -7.15 0.21
CA LYS A 30 -7.56 -8.51 0.60
C LYS A 30 -8.78 -9.41 0.56
N VAL A 31 -8.69 -10.49 -0.22
CA VAL A 31 -9.78 -11.45 -0.42
C VAL A 31 -9.25 -12.83 -0.06
N ARG A 32 -9.99 -13.57 0.77
CA ARG A 32 -9.63 -14.95 1.07
C ARG A 32 -10.01 -15.85 -0.10
N GLU A 33 -9.27 -16.95 -0.29
CA GLU A 33 -9.55 -17.90 -1.38
C GLU A 33 -10.99 -18.43 -1.37
N ASN A 34 -11.54 -18.71 -0.18
CA ASN A 34 -12.91 -19.16 -0.01
C ASN A 34 -13.99 -18.07 -0.28
N GLN A 35 -13.57 -16.85 -0.61
CA GLN A 35 -14.46 -15.72 -0.93
C GLN A 35 -14.35 -15.31 -2.41
N ILE A 36 -13.56 -16.02 -3.22
CA ILE A 36 -13.40 -15.76 -4.66
C ILE A 36 -14.76 -15.78 -5.37
N ASP A 37 -15.64 -16.71 -5.02
CA ASP A 37 -16.97 -16.82 -5.64
C ASP A 37 -17.85 -15.57 -5.42
N ARG A 38 -17.56 -14.79 -4.39
CA ARG A 38 -18.27 -13.54 -4.06
C ARG A 38 -17.51 -12.28 -4.49
N LEU A 39 -16.38 -12.45 -5.17
CA LEU A 39 -15.49 -11.34 -5.54
C LEU A 39 -16.21 -10.30 -6.40
N SER A 40 -16.99 -10.73 -7.40
CA SER A 40 -17.74 -9.80 -8.27
C SER A 40 -18.69 -8.92 -7.45
N GLY A 41 -19.53 -9.52 -6.62
CA GLY A 41 -20.46 -8.79 -5.75
C GLY A 41 -19.75 -7.89 -4.74
N LEU A 42 -18.59 -8.31 -4.22
CA LEU A 42 -17.77 -7.47 -3.34
C LEU A 42 -17.24 -6.24 -4.09
N LEU A 43 -16.68 -6.42 -5.29
CA LEU A 43 -16.16 -5.31 -6.10
C LEU A 43 -17.26 -4.34 -6.53
N GLU A 44 -18.45 -4.85 -6.84
CA GLU A 44 -19.63 -4.05 -7.18
C GLU A 44 -20.19 -3.27 -5.99
N SER A 45 -19.91 -3.68 -4.76
CA SER A 45 -20.39 -3.00 -3.54
C SER A 45 -19.68 -1.67 -3.24
N PHE A 46 -18.53 -1.42 -3.86
CA PHE A 46 -17.76 -0.18 -3.63
C PHE A 46 -18.40 1.00 -4.35
N SER A 47 -18.57 2.10 -3.63
CA SER A 47 -18.93 3.38 -4.23
C SER A 47 -17.78 3.96 -5.04
N GLN A 48 -18.09 4.83 -6.00
CA GLN A 48 -17.09 5.53 -6.80
C GLN A 48 -16.12 6.37 -5.95
N ASN A 49 -16.58 6.89 -4.80
CA ASN A 49 -15.74 7.65 -3.88
C ASN A 49 -14.71 6.75 -3.18
N GLU A 50 -15.11 5.56 -2.75
CA GLU A 50 -14.20 4.58 -2.13
C GLU A 50 -13.16 4.10 -3.14
N ILE A 51 -13.60 3.79 -4.38
CA ILE A 51 -12.70 3.42 -5.47
C ILE A 51 -11.67 4.53 -5.70
N LYS A 52 -12.11 5.79 -5.82
CA LYS A 52 -11.20 6.92 -6.03
C LYS A 52 -10.18 7.08 -4.90
N LEU A 53 -10.61 6.92 -3.64
CA LEU A 53 -9.70 6.98 -2.49
C LEU A 53 -8.62 5.90 -2.56
N LEU A 54 -9.02 4.66 -2.84
CA LEU A 54 -8.09 3.53 -3.02
C LEU A 54 -7.13 3.78 -4.18
N GLN A 55 -7.62 4.29 -5.31
CA GLN A 55 -6.79 4.64 -6.47
C GLN A 55 -5.75 5.72 -6.15
N THR A 56 -6.16 6.77 -5.43
CA THR A 56 -5.24 7.83 -4.98
C THR A 56 -4.18 7.26 -4.03
N GLN A 57 -4.57 6.44 -3.06
CA GLN A 57 -3.63 5.85 -2.11
C GLN A 57 -2.64 4.90 -2.82
N VAL A 58 -3.11 4.07 -3.74
CA VAL A 58 -2.26 3.21 -4.58
C VAL A 58 -1.24 4.05 -5.36
N ALA A 59 -1.70 5.09 -6.04
CA ALA A 59 -0.81 5.94 -6.84
C ALA A 59 0.27 6.59 -5.96
N PHE A 60 -0.09 7.04 -4.77
CA PHE A 60 0.85 7.57 -3.78
C PHE A 60 1.88 6.53 -3.33
N VAL A 61 1.42 5.37 -2.83
CA VAL A 61 2.30 4.32 -2.29
C VAL A 61 3.28 3.82 -3.36
N PHE A 62 2.76 3.48 -4.55
CA PHE A 62 3.61 2.99 -5.63
C PHE A 62 4.54 4.07 -6.16
N GLY A 63 4.04 5.30 -6.34
CA GLY A 63 4.83 6.42 -6.81
C GLY A 63 6.01 6.73 -5.90
N ARG A 64 5.76 6.75 -4.58
CA ARG A 64 6.73 7.13 -3.56
C ARG A 64 7.78 6.05 -3.30
N TYR A 65 7.34 4.79 -3.18
CA TYR A 65 8.19 3.72 -2.63
C TYR A 65 8.61 2.64 -3.63
N MET A 66 7.89 2.49 -4.77
CA MET A 66 8.04 1.31 -5.64
C MET A 66 8.12 1.63 -7.14
N SER A 67 8.23 2.90 -7.51
CA SER A 67 8.13 3.34 -8.91
C SER A 67 9.37 3.04 -9.74
N SER A 68 10.51 2.76 -9.09
CA SER A 68 11.76 2.34 -9.72
C SER A 68 12.56 1.48 -8.76
N LEU A 69 13.59 0.79 -9.27
CA LEU A 69 14.53 0.06 -8.43
C LEU A 69 15.19 0.97 -7.39
N GLN A 70 15.57 2.19 -7.79
CA GLN A 70 16.16 3.17 -6.88
C GLN A 70 15.22 3.43 -5.69
N ARG A 71 13.93 3.67 -5.94
CA ARG A 71 12.94 3.90 -4.86
C ARG A 71 12.75 2.71 -3.96
N ILE A 72 12.79 1.49 -4.51
CA ILE A 72 12.71 0.26 -3.73
C ILE A 72 13.93 0.13 -2.81
N VAL A 73 15.14 0.40 -3.32
CA VAL A 73 16.38 0.36 -2.53
C VAL A 73 16.35 1.43 -1.44
N ASP A 74 16.01 2.68 -1.78
CA ASP A 74 15.93 3.79 -0.81
C ASP A 74 14.93 3.47 0.31
N THR A 75 13.75 2.99 -0.05
CA THR A 75 12.71 2.58 0.91
C THR A 75 13.20 1.47 1.83
N THR A 76 13.93 0.49 1.28
CA THR A 76 14.49 -0.60 2.07
C THR A 76 15.52 -0.07 3.07
N LEU A 77 16.39 0.85 2.65
CA LEU A 77 17.37 1.49 3.54
C LEU A 77 16.69 2.31 4.63
N ASP A 78 15.63 3.06 4.31
CA ASP A 78 14.85 3.81 5.29
C ASP A 78 14.25 2.90 6.37
N ILE A 79 13.72 1.74 5.98
CA ILE A 79 13.17 0.75 6.91
C ILE A 79 14.27 0.15 7.79
N ILE A 80 15.44 -0.17 7.20
CA ILE A 80 16.60 -0.67 7.97
C ILE A 80 17.05 0.39 8.97
N GLN A 81 17.12 1.66 8.57
CA GLN A 81 17.48 2.77 9.45
C GLN A 81 16.52 2.88 10.64
N ASP A 82 15.21 2.83 10.39
CA ASP A 82 14.19 2.90 11.45
C ASP A 82 14.33 1.73 12.45
N ARG A 83 14.74 0.54 11.98
CA ARG A 83 14.99 -0.64 12.84
C ARG A 83 16.28 -0.53 13.65
N VAL A 84 17.36 -0.02 13.05
CA VAL A 84 18.66 0.13 13.71
C VAL A 84 18.66 1.30 14.70
N PHE A 85 17.91 2.37 14.40
CA PHE A 85 17.84 3.59 15.21
C PHE A 85 16.38 3.95 15.57
N PRO A 86 15.76 3.22 16.53
CA PRO A 86 14.35 3.43 16.88
C PRO A 86 13.99 4.85 17.31
N SER A 87 14.94 5.58 17.93
CA SER A 87 14.76 6.97 18.37
C SER A 87 14.53 7.95 17.23
N SER A 88 14.87 7.59 16.00
CA SER A 88 14.71 8.40 14.78
C SER A 88 13.75 7.76 13.79
N SER A 89 12.97 6.76 14.24
CA SER A 89 12.00 6.07 13.39
C SER A 89 10.91 7.01 12.90
N LYS A 90 10.52 6.82 11.64
CA LYS A 90 9.49 7.64 11.02
C LYS A 90 8.11 7.22 11.56
N PRO A 91 7.22 8.17 11.85
CA PRO A 91 5.88 7.82 12.33
C PRO A 91 5.06 7.14 11.24
N TYR A 92 4.01 6.42 11.64
CA TYR A 92 3.06 5.78 10.70
C TYR A 92 2.52 6.75 9.62
N SER A 93 2.30 8.01 9.99
CA SER A 93 1.80 9.06 9.10
C SER A 93 2.74 9.34 7.93
N TYR A 94 4.06 9.35 8.18
CA TYR A 94 5.07 9.54 7.14
C TYR A 94 4.92 8.50 6.02
N TRP A 95 4.71 7.25 6.42
CA TRP A 95 4.62 6.13 5.49
C TRP A 95 3.31 6.13 4.70
N ASN A 96 2.19 6.52 5.34
CA ASN A 96 0.84 6.22 4.84
C ASN A 96 -0.02 7.45 4.49
N ASN A 97 0.39 8.67 4.82
CA ASN A 97 -0.40 9.88 4.53
C ASN A 97 0.16 10.64 3.32
N VAL A 98 -0.73 10.93 2.36
CA VAL A 98 -0.38 11.56 1.07
C VAL A 98 0.28 12.94 1.22
N ASN A 99 0.07 13.62 2.35
CA ASN A 99 0.48 15.02 2.57
C ASN A 99 1.69 15.20 3.49
N GLU A 100 2.31 14.14 4.01
CA GLU A 100 3.55 14.27 4.81
C GLU A 100 4.79 14.00 3.95
N GLY A 101 5.72 14.96 3.94
CA GLY A 101 6.95 14.91 3.14
C GLY A 101 6.95 15.78 1.88
N VAL A 102 5.98 16.69 1.74
CA VAL A 102 6.06 17.85 0.84
C VAL A 102 6.18 19.09 1.72
N SER A 103 7.41 19.46 2.06
CA SER A 103 7.78 20.74 2.67
C SER A 103 9.10 21.17 2.08
#